data_AF-A0A7J6GLA0-F1
#
_entry.id   AF-A0A7J6GLA0-F1
#
_cell.length_a   1.000
_cell.length_b   1.000
_cell.length_c   1.000
_cell.angle_alpha   90.00
_cell.angle_beta   90.00
_cell.angle_gamma   90.00
#
_symmetry.space_group_name_H-M   'P 1'
#
loop_
_entity.id
_entity.type
_entity.pdbx_description
1 polymer ?
#
loop_
_entity_poly.entity_id
_entity_poly.type
_entity_poly.pdbx_seq_one_letter_code
_entity_poly.pdbx_strand_id
1 'polypeptide(L)'
;MIEGEGSALIRASLKTEDETYNCVGTVLAKRGCWSFLKGGFVLETPSNLSILYFQSSDDVDVGINIASSSLQPFSNEQWRINQQYIKRKRAVTVHVSNENGERLQGATILIEQVAKDFPFGSAIAKTILGNFPYQKWFAKRFNAAVFENELKWYATEPEQGQVNYTIADQMLEFIRANQIIARGHNIFWEDPKYTPPWVRNLTGSDLKSAVDFRIQSLLSKYKDEFIHWDVSNEMLHFDFYEKRLGPDATLSFYESAHKYDPLATLFMNEFNVVETCSDVNSTVDTFISRLIELKKGGVFMDGIGLEGHFTVPNPPLMRGILDKLATLGIPIWLTEVDISKTLDKTSQAIYLEQVLREGFSHPSVNGIMLWTALHPNGCYQMCLTDNNLQNLPAGDVVDKLLKEWQTLELEGVSDNHGSYSFYGFLGEYKVNVKYQNRAVTSTFSLSQGEETKHFSIQL
;
A
#
# COMPACT_ATOMS: atom_id res chain seq x y z
N MET A 1 20.63 15.60 -17.20
CA MET A 1 21.81 14.81 -17.63
C MET A 1 23.01 15.32 -16.85
N ILE A 2 23.92 14.43 -16.44
CA ILE A 2 25.17 14.85 -15.77
C ILE A 2 26.37 14.75 -16.70
N GLU A 3 27.31 15.68 -16.55
CA GLU A 3 28.65 15.70 -17.14
C GLU A 3 29.67 15.16 -16.12
N GLY A 4 30.62 14.32 -16.55
CA GLY A 4 31.59 13.64 -15.67
C GLY A 4 31.64 12.12 -15.89
N GLU A 5 32.28 11.36 -14.98
CA GLU A 5 32.25 9.89 -14.99
C GLU A 5 31.19 9.31 -14.04
N GLY A 6 30.56 8.20 -14.42
CA GLY A 6 29.66 7.43 -13.55
C GLY A 6 28.20 7.91 -13.48
N SER A 7 27.61 7.79 -12.30
CA SER A 7 26.26 8.22 -11.94
C SER A 7 26.30 9.06 -10.67
N ALA A 8 25.36 9.98 -10.50
CA ALA A 8 25.25 10.82 -9.32
C ALA A 8 23.79 10.94 -8.88
N LEU A 9 23.55 10.88 -7.58
CA LEU A 9 22.23 11.15 -7.01
C LEU A 9 21.99 12.65 -6.97
N ILE A 10 21.16 13.14 -7.88
CA ILE A 10 20.80 14.56 -7.93
C ILE A 10 19.57 14.81 -7.08
N ARG A 11 19.67 15.81 -6.20
CA ARG A 11 18.58 16.29 -5.34
C ARG A 11 18.12 17.66 -5.82
N ALA A 12 16.79 17.83 -5.87
CA ALA A 12 16.16 19.12 -5.98
C ALA A 12 15.80 19.63 -4.58
N SER A 13 16.15 20.88 -4.27
CA SER A 13 15.77 21.56 -3.01
C SER A 13 15.19 22.94 -3.31
N LEU A 14 14.32 23.44 -2.43
CA LEU A 14 13.69 24.75 -2.59
C LEU A 14 14.07 25.65 -1.43
N LYS A 15 14.54 26.85 -1.71
CA LYS A 15 14.72 27.91 -0.72
C LYS A 15 13.72 29.02 -0.97
N THR A 16 12.90 29.32 0.02
CA THR A 16 12.03 30.50 0.05
C THR A 16 12.69 31.60 0.89
N GLU A 17 12.00 32.72 1.05
CA GLU A 17 12.45 33.81 1.92
C GLU A 17 12.53 33.37 3.40
N ASP A 18 11.61 32.50 3.83
CA ASP A 18 11.42 32.13 5.23
C ASP A 18 11.86 30.69 5.56
N GLU A 19 11.95 29.82 4.55
CA GLU A 19 12.08 28.38 4.76
C GLU A 19 13.01 27.72 3.73
N THR A 20 13.57 26.57 4.08
CA THR A 20 14.31 25.71 3.15
C THR A 20 13.72 24.31 3.17
N TYR A 21 13.19 23.89 2.03
CA TYR A 21 12.76 22.53 1.77
C TYR A 21 13.96 21.75 1.26
N ASN A 22 14.59 20.99 2.17
CA ASN A 22 15.84 20.28 1.92
C ASN A 22 15.75 19.29 0.76
N CYS A 23 14.58 18.71 0.53
CA CYS A 23 14.35 17.85 -0.62
C CYS A 23 12.91 17.95 -1.13
N VAL A 24 12.79 18.17 -2.44
CA VAL A 24 11.51 18.19 -3.18
C VAL A 24 11.47 17.17 -4.31
N GLY A 25 12.55 16.41 -4.50
CA GLY A 25 12.65 15.28 -5.42
C GLY A 25 14.09 14.83 -5.62
N THR A 26 14.28 13.58 -6.03
CA THR A 26 15.59 12.98 -6.33
C THR A 26 15.59 12.24 -7.66
N VAL A 27 16.76 12.10 -8.26
CA VAL A 27 16.99 11.23 -9.41
C VAL A 27 18.41 10.69 -9.41
N LEU A 28 18.58 9.39 -9.66
CA LEU A 28 19.90 8.84 -9.96
C LEU A 28 20.22 9.10 -11.44
N ALA A 29 20.98 10.16 -11.70
CA ALA A 29 21.35 10.57 -13.04
C ALA A 29 22.58 9.79 -13.53
N LYS A 30 22.56 9.35 -14.78
CA LYS A 30 23.70 8.68 -15.43
C LYS A 30 24.34 9.58 -16.47
N ARG A 31 25.66 9.50 -16.62
CA ARG A 31 26.41 10.22 -17.66
C ARG A 31 25.79 9.99 -19.04
N GLY A 32 25.61 11.08 -19.79
CA GLY A 32 25.15 11.03 -21.18
C GLY A 32 23.70 10.58 -21.37
N CYS A 33 22.98 10.32 -20.27
CA CYS A 33 21.58 9.94 -20.28
C CYS A 33 20.70 11.06 -19.71
N TRP A 34 19.56 11.28 -20.35
CA TRP A 34 18.49 12.05 -19.73
C TRP A 34 17.78 11.18 -18.69
N SER A 35 17.63 11.72 -17.49
CA SER A 35 16.94 11.10 -16.37
C SER A 35 15.81 12.01 -15.93
N PHE A 36 14.67 11.43 -15.59
CA PHE A 36 13.48 12.17 -15.20
C PHE A 36 13.44 12.36 -13.68
N LEU A 37 13.48 13.62 -13.24
CA LEU A 37 13.24 14.02 -11.86
C LEU A 37 11.80 14.50 -11.75
N LYS A 38 11.03 13.86 -10.88
CA LYS A 38 9.67 14.28 -10.52
C LYS A 38 9.55 14.32 -9.01
N GLY A 39 8.85 15.34 -8.54
CA GLY A 39 8.56 15.55 -7.13
C GLY A 39 7.75 16.83 -6.97
N GLY A 40 7.73 17.36 -5.77
CA GLY A 40 7.02 18.60 -5.48
C GLY A 40 7.13 18.99 -4.02
N PHE A 41 6.45 20.08 -3.69
CA PHE A 41 6.45 20.69 -2.37
C PHE A 41 5.10 21.34 -2.11
N VAL A 42 4.82 21.55 -0.82
CA VAL A 42 3.67 22.34 -0.36
C VAL A 42 4.26 23.55 0.38
N LEU A 43 3.86 24.76 -0.02
CA LEU A 43 4.25 25.97 0.69
C LEU A 43 3.26 26.23 1.81
N GLU A 44 3.75 26.33 3.05
CA GLU A 44 2.91 26.68 4.19
C GLU A 44 2.57 28.18 4.23
N THR A 45 3.52 29.01 3.80
CA THR A 45 3.36 30.46 3.70
C THR A 45 3.60 30.95 2.27
N PRO A 46 2.89 32.00 1.82
CA PRO A 46 3.20 32.65 0.56
C PRO A 46 4.64 33.18 0.55
N SER A 47 5.35 33.02 -0.56
CA SER A 47 6.69 33.57 -0.75
C SER A 47 6.75 34.37 -2.05
N ASN A 48 7.44 35.52 -2.03
CA ASN A 48 7.62 36.36 -3.21
C ASN A 48 8.77 35.87 -4.09
N LEU A 49 9.76 35.20 -3.48
CA LEU A 49 10.90 34.62 -4.17
C LEU A 49 11.18 33.21 -3.66
N SER A 50 11.19 32.25 -4.58
CA SER A 50 11.65 30.90 -4.28
C SER A 50 12.68 30.45 -5.33
N ILE A 51 13.78 29.89 -4.85
CA ILE A 51 14.90 29.42 -5.68
C ILE A 51 14.96 27.90 -5.58
N LEU A 52 14.86 27.24 -6.74
CA LEU A 52 15.01 25.80 -6.86
C LEU A 52 16.47 25.48 -7.20
N TYR A 53 17.11 24.68 -6.36
CA TYR A 53 18.49 24.21 -6.56
C TYR A 53 18.49 22.75 -6.99
N PHE A 54 19.46 22.41 -7.85
CA PHE A 54 19.76 21.04 -8.24
C PHE A 54 21.22 20.76 -7.90
N GLN A 55 21.46 19.76 -7.06
CA GLN A 55 22.79 19.51 -6.47
C GLN A 55 23.05 18.01 -6.40
N SER A 56 24.32 17.62 -6.49
CA SER A 56 24.72 16.25 -6.15
C SER A 56 24.54 16.03 -4.65
N SER A 57 23.95 14.90 -4.28
CA SER A 57 23.76 14.53 -2.86
C SER A 57 25.04 14.01 -2.21
N ASP A 58 26.02 13.61 -3.03
CA ASP A 58 27.26 12.97 -2.60
C ASP A 58 28.44 13.97 -2.55
N ASP A 59 28.15 15.27 -2.58
CA ASP A 59 29.13 16.38 -2.65
C ASP A 59 30.16 16.27 -3.79
N VAL A 60 29.87 15.45 -4.81
CA VAL A 60 30.67 15.33 -6.03
C VAL A 60 30.34 16.51 -6.95
N ASP A 61 31.37 17.23 -7.38
CA ASP A 61 31.24 18.30 -8.38
C ASP A 61 30.88 17.69 -9.75
N VAL A 62 29.67 17.97 -10.21
CA VAL A 62 29.11 17.42 -11.45
C VAL A 62 28.42 18.52 -12.24
N GLY A 63 28.68 18.57 -13.55
CA GLY A 63 27.95 19.46 -14.44
C GLY A 63 26.52 18.95 -14.62
N ILE A 64 25.50 19.77 -14.31
CA ILE A 64 24.09 19.38 -14.43
C ILE A 64 23.44 20.13 -15.60
N ASN A 65 23.02 19.39 -16.61
CA ASN A 65 22.19 19.90 -17.70
C ASN A 65 20.71 19.61 -17.44
N ILE A 66 19.89 20.66 -17.47
CA ILE A 66 18.44 20.62 -17.25
C ILE A 66 17.74 20.97 -18.56
N ALA A 67 16.73 20.19 -18.93
CA ALA A 67 15.87 20.45 -20.09
C ALA A 67 14.42 20.10 -19.75
N SER A 68 13.48 20.69 -20.50
CA SER A 68 12.03 20.45 -20.36
C SER A 68 11.50 20.63 -18.92
N SER A 69 12.02 21.61 -18.19
CA SER A 69 11.56 21.93 -16.84
C SER A 69 10.12 22.44 -16.86
N SER A 70 9.26 21.85 -16.04
CA SER A 70 7.88 22.30 -15.83
C SER A 70 7.58 22.34 -14.33
N LEU A 71 7.01 23.45 -13.89
CA LEU A 71 6.47 23.62 -12.54
C LEU A 71 5.01 24.04 -12.68
N GLN A 72 4.11 23.30 -12.05
CA GLN A 72 2.68 23.55 -12.12
C GLN A 72 2.12 23.79 -10.72
N PRO A 73 1.57 24.99 -10.45
CA PRO A 73 0.90 25.25 -9.18
C PRO A 73 -0.49 24.64 -9.17
N PHE A 74 -0.88 24.08 -8.03
CA PHE A 74 -2.24 23.63 -7.79
C PHE A 74 -2.72 24.20 -6.46
N SER A 75 -3.94 24.73 -6.42
CA SER A 75 -4.63 24.92 -5.15
C SER A 75 -4.96 23.56 -4.54
N ASN A 76 -5.24 23.52 -3.23
CA ASN A 76 -5.70 22.31 -2.57
C ASN A 76 -6.96 21.72 -3.25
N GLU A 77 -7.89 22.59 -3.70
CA GLU A 77 -9.08 22.16 -4.43
C GLU A 77 -8.73 21.54 -5.79
N GLN A 78 -7.85 22.17 -6.56
CA GLN A 78 -7.40 21.62 -7.84
C GLN A 78 -6.67 20.28 -7.66
N TRP A 79 -5.82 20.14 -6.63
CA TRP A 79 -5.17 18.88 -6.30
C TRP A 79 -6.21 17.80 -5.98
N ARG A 80 -7.22 18.13 -5.17
CA ARG A 80 -8.34 17.21 -4.85
C ARG A 80 -9.14 16.81 -6.08
N ILE A 81 -9.39 17.72 -7.01
CA ILE A 81 -10.07 17.41 -8.29
C ILE A 81 -9.24 16.45 -9.15
N ASN A 82 -7.90 16.57 -9.11
CA ASN A 82 -7.02 15.67 -9.84
C ASN A 82 -6.89 14.28 -9.20
N GLN A 83 -7.25 14.13 -7.92
CA GLN A 83 -7.37 12.83 -7.23
C GLN A 83 -8.65 12.06 -7.61
N GLN A 84 -9.14 12.24 -8.84
CA GLN A 84 -10.36 11.60 -9.33
C GLN A 84 -10.22 10.07 -9.37
N TYR A 85 -11.21 9.38 -8.80
CA TYR A 85 -11.25 7.93 -8.66
C TYR A 85 -11.62 7.18 -9.95
N ILE A 86 -11.25 7.69 -11.12
CA ILE A 86 -11.69 7.16 -12.42
C ILE A 86 -11.32 5.68 -12.56
N LYS A 87 -10.11 5.29 -12.14
CA LYS A 87 -9.66 3.89 -12.21
C LYS A 87 -10.22 2.99 -11.09
N ARG A 88 -10.92 3.56 -10.11
CA ARG A 88 -11.61 2.81 -9.03
C ARG A 88 -13.10 2.62 -9.30
N LYS A 89 -13.59 3.19 -10.39
CA LYS A 89 -14.99 3.08 -10.81
C LYS A 89 -15.08 2.60 -12.24
N ARG A 90 -16.22 2.04 -12.59
CA ARG A 90 -16.52 1.61 -13.95
C ARG A 90 -17.98 1.85 -14.28
N ALA A 91 -18.24 2.26 -15.52
CA ALA A 91 -19.60 2.36 -16.05
C ALA A 91 -20.24 0.97 -16.11
N VAL A 92 -21.49 0.87 -15.71
CA VAL A 92 -22.27 -0.36 -15.77
C VAL A 92 -23.62 -0.05 -16.40
N THR A 93 -24.10 -0.93 -17.28
CA THR A 93 -25.48 -0.92 -17.77
C THR A 93 -26.13 -2.25 -17.46
N VAL A 94 -27.20 -2.20 -16.65
CA VAL A 94 -28.08 -3.32 -16.37
C VAL A 94 -29.18 -3.36 -17.43
N HIS A 95 -29.30 -4.50 -18.10
CA HIS A 95 -30.26 -4.79 -19.14
C HIS A 95 -31.34 -5.73 -18.59
N VAL A 96 -32.60 -5.35 -18.73
CA VAL A 96 -33.75 -6.12 -18.22
C VAL A 96 -34.61 -6.60 -19.39
N SER A 97 -34.88 -7.90 -19.42
CA SER A 97 -35.75 -8.52 -20.43
C SER A 97 -36.69 -9.56 -19.83
N ASN A 98 -37.76 -9.90 -20.55
CA ASN A 98 -38.59 -11.06 -20.22
C ASN A 98 -38.00 -12.36 -20.78
N GLU A 99 -38.67 -13.48 -20.52
CA GLU A 99 -38.30 -14.82 -21.03
C GLU A 99 -38.15 -14.93 -22.54
N ASN A 100 -38.83 -14.07 -23.31
CA ASN A 100 -38.76 -14.04 -24.77
C ASN A 100 -37.63 -13.12 -25.29
N GLY A 101 -36.84 -12.50 -24.40
CA GLY A 101 -35.77 -11.57 -24.76
C GLY A 101 -36.26 -10.14 -25.06
N GLU A 102 -37.54 -9.84 -24.86
CA GLU A 102 -38.09 -8.50 -25.07
C GLU A 102 -37.67 -7.59 -23.91
N ARG A 103 -37.25 -6.37 -24.25
CA ARG A 103 -36.78 -5.37 -23.27
C ARG A 103 -37.94 -4.86 -22.42
N LEU A 104 -37.76 -4.84 -21.11
CA LEU A 104 -38.78 -4.39 -20.17
C LEU A 104 -38.51 -2.96 -19.72
N GLN A 105 -39.32 -2.01 -20.18
CA GLN A 105 -39.33 -0.64 -19.68
C GLN A 105 -40.12 -0.56 -18.37
N GLY A 106 -39.63 0.21 -17.40
CA GLY A 106 -40.37 0.48 -16.15
C GLY A 106 -40.12 -0.54 -15.03
N ALA A 107 -39.20 -1.49 -15.21
CA ALA A 107 -38.75 -2.38 -14.13
C ALA A 107 -37.91 -1.60 -13.12
N THR A 108 -38.25 -1.73 -11.84
CA THR A 108 -37.50 -1.18 -10.71
C THR A 108 -36.24 -2.01 -10.50
N ILE A 109 -35.10 -1.34 -10.36
CA ILE A 109 -33.78 -1.95 -10.19
C ILE A 109 -33.16 -1.38 -8.93
N LEU A 110 -32.84 -2.24 -7.97
CA LEU A 110 -32.10 -1.91 -6.75
C LEU A 110 -30.71 -2.54 -6.83
N ILE A 111 -29.68 -1.74 -6.59
CA ILE A 111 -28.27 -2.13 -6.71
C ILE A 111 -27.57 -1.87 -5.38
N GLU A 112 -26.96 -2.92 -4.85
CA GLU A 112 -26.23 -2.92 -3.58
C GLU A 112 -24.80 -3.41 -3.82
N GLN A 113 -23.79 -2.63 -3.43
CA GLN A 113 -22.42 -3.12 -3.39
C GLN A 113 -22.24 -3.98 -2.13
N VAL A 114 -21.89 -5.25 -2.31
CA VAL A 114 -21.78 -6.23 -1.22
C VAL A 114 -20.34 -6.55 -0.83
N ALA A 115 -19.37 -6.28 -1.71
CA ALA A 115 -17.95 -6.33 -1.38
C ALA A 115 -17.16 -5.25 -2.14
N LYS A 116 -16.07 -4.78 -1.53
CA LYS A 116 -15.15 -3.80 -2.13
C LYS A 116 -13.94 -4.52 -2.68
N ASP A 117 -13.54 -4.17 -3.89
CA ASP A 117 -12.35 -4.73 -4.56
C ASP A 117 -11.05 -4.25 -3.92
N PHE A 118 -10.95 -2.95 -3.61
CA PHE A 118 -9.72 -2.34 -3.10
C PHE A 118 -9.39 -2.86 -1.68
N PRO A 119 -8.22 -3.48 -1.47
CA PRO A 119 -7.72 -3.83 -0.14
C PRO A 119 -7.41 -2.58 0.69
N PHE A 120 -8.20 -2.38 1.73
CA PHE A 120 -8.00 -1.36 2.72
C PHE A 120 -8.03 -2.01 4.10
N GLY A 121 -6.88 -1.97 4.78
CA GLY A 121 -6.65 -2.76 5.98
C GLY A 121 -5.94 -2.01 7.08
N SER A 122 -5.72 -2.73 8.17
CA SER A 122 -4.96 -2.24 9.32
C SER A 122 -4.20 -3.37 10.00
N ALA A 123 -3.08 -3.04 10.63
CA ALA A 123 -2.35 -3.94 11.50
C ALA A 123 -3.22 -4.37 12.69
N ILE A 124 -3.12 -5.63 13.06
CA ILE A 124 -3.73 -6.21 14.25
C ILE A 124 -2.65 -6.86 15.11
N ALA A 125 -2.84 -6.79 16.41
CA ALA A 125 -2.02 -7.49 17.40
C ALA A 125 -2.86 -8.57 18.11
N LYS A 126 -2.21 -9.42 18.91
CA LYS A 126 -2.86 -10.50 19.66
C LYS A 126 -4.02 -10.07 20.56
N THR A 127 -4.14 -8.78 20.87
CA THR A 127 -5.28 -8.17 21.60
C THR A 127 -6.62 -8.33 20.90
N ILE A 128 -6.63 -8.67 19.61
CA ILE A 128 -7.86 -9.02 18.89
C ILE A 128 -8.44 -10.38 19.31
N LEU A 129 -7.62 -11.26 19.89
CA LEU A 129 -8.05 -12.58 20.32
C LEU A 129 -8.92 -12.48 21.57
N GLY A 130 -10.11 -13.09 21.52
CA GLY A 130 -11.11 -13.04 22.60
C GLY A 130 -11.79 -11.69 22.80
N ASN A 131 -11.39 -10.64 22.06
CA ASN A 131 -11.99 -9.31 22.13
C ASN A 131 -13.07 -9.15 21.05
N PHE A 132 -14.24 -9.73 21.27
CA PHE A 132 -15.36 -9.70 20.31
C PHE A 132 -15.78 -8.28 19.88
N PRO A 133 -15.82 -7.26 20.78
CA PRO A 133 -16.06 -5.88 20.37
C PRO A 133 -15.02 -5.38 19.35
N TYR A 134 -13.73 -5.64 19.57
CA TYR A 134 -12.68 -5.21 18.66
C TYR A 134 -12.72 -5.97 17.32
N GLN A 135 -12.96 -7.27 17.35
CA GLN A 135 -13.16 -8.10 16.16
C GLN A 135 -14.30 -7.55 15.28
N LYS A 136 -15.46 -7.26 15.88
CA LYS A 136 -16.61 -6.67 15.17
C LYS A 136 -16.30 -5.27 14.65
N TRP A 137 -15.57 -4.47 15.43
CA TRP A 137 -15.15 -3.12 15.04
C TRP A 137 -14.22 -3.17 13.81
N PHE A 138 -13.29 -4.13 13.78
CA PHE A 138 -12.30 -4.31 12.71
C PHE A 138 -12.96 -4.83 11.43
N ALA A 139 -13.70 -5.94 11.50
CA ALA A 139 -14.33 -6.59 10.35
C ALA A 139 -15.39 -5.71 9.65
N LYS A 140 -15.95 -4.73 10.35
CA LYS A 140 -16.86 -3.74 9.75
C LYS A 140 -16.14 -2.74 8.83
N ARG A 141 -14.83 -2.55 8.99
CA ARG A 141 -14.06 -1.47 8.36
C ARG A 141 -13.06 -1.96 7.33
N PHE A 142 -12.42 -3.09 7.62
CA PHE A 142 -11.24 -3.53 6.90
C PHE A 142 -11.50 -4.88 6.23
N ASN A 143 -11.12 -4.97 4.95
CA ASN A 143 -11.10 -6.22 4.19
C ASN A 143 -9.68 -6.81 4.07
N ALA A 144 -8.67 -6.13 4.64
CA ALA A 144 -7.29 -6.61 4.72
C ALA A 144 -6.69 -6.43 6.12
N ALA A 145 -5.72 -7.28 6.47
CA ALA A 145 -5.01 -7.26 7.74
C ALA A 145 -3.51 -7.55 7.58
N VAL A 146 -2.72 -7.15 8.57
CA VAL A 146 -1.33 -7.57 8.74
C VAL A 146 -1.08 -7.80 10.22
N PHE A 147 -0.26 -8.79 10.59
CA PHE A 147 0.05 -9.03 11.99
C PHE A 147 1.23 -8.17 12.38
N GLU A 148 1.06 -7.31 13.38
CA GLU A 148 2.06 -6.29 13.71
C GLU A 148 3.39 -6.90 14.21
N ASN A 149 3.29 -7.97 14.99
CA ASN A 149 4.44 -8.63 15.61
C ASN A 149 4.41 -10.15 15.55
N GLU A 150 3.23 -10.75 15.44
CA GLU A 150 2.99 -12.17 15.75
C GLU A 150 3.56 -13.16 14.73
N LEU A 151 4.06 -12.67 13.59
CA LEU A 151 4.82 -13.48 12.62
C LEU A 151 6.32 -13.19 12.62
N LYS A 152 6.79 -12.10 13.24
CA LYS A 152 8.21 -11.74 13.23
C LYS A 152 9.05 -12.83 13.89
N TRP A 153 10.30 -12.98 13.44
CA TRP A 153 11.13 -14.13 13.84
C TRP A 153 11.33 -14.22 15.35
N TYR A 154 11.57 -13.09 16.03
CA TYR A 154 11.70 -13.07 17.49
C TYR A 154 10.42 -13.48 18.24
N ALA A 155 9.25 -13.33 17.63
CA ALA A 155 7.98 -13.70 18.24
C ALA A 155 7.68 -15.19 18.08
N THR A 156 8.09 -15.76 16.95
CA THR A 156 7.75 -17.14 16.56
C THR A 156 8.86 -18.15 16.84
N GLU A 157 10.10 -17.71 17.07
CA GLU A 157 11.23 -18.55 17.48
C GLU A 157 12.20 -17.76 18.38
N PRO A 158 11.79 -17.43 19.62
CA PRO A 158 12.62 -16.66 20.55
C PRO A 158 13.89 -17.41 21.00
N GLU A 159 13.86 -18.74 20.95
CA GLU A 159 14.98 -19.64 21.24
C GLU A 159 15.12 -20.65 20.10
N GLN A 160 16.35 -21.03 19.76
CA GLN A 160 16.65 -21.90 18.63
C GLN A 160 15.86 -23.22 18.70
N GLY A 161 15.10 -23.52 17.64
CA GLY A 161 14.29 -24.73 17.54
C GLY A 161 13.00 -24.74 18.36
N GLN A 162 12.74 -23.70 19.17
CA GLN A 162 11.50 -23.55 19.95
C GLN A 162 10.47 -22.72 19.17
N VAL A 163 10.05 -23.26 18.03
CA VAL A 163 9.08 -22.60 17.14
C VAL A 163 7.68 -22.64 17.75
N ASN A 164 7.02 -21.48 17.84
CA ASN A 164 5.66 -21.36 18.31
C ASN A 164 4.85 -20.39 17.43
N TYR A 165 3.84 -20.95 16.76
CA TYR A 165 2.94 -20.24 15.86
C TYR A 165 1.51 -20.10 16.41
N THR A 166 1.27 -20.52 17.65
CA THR A 166 -0.08 -20.64 18.23
C THR A 166 -0.88 -19.35 18.13
N ILE A 167 -0.26 -18.20 18.42
CA ILE A 167 -0.94 -16.90 18.38
C ILE A 167 -1.28 -16.50 16.94
N ALA A 168 -0.34 -16.65 16.01
CA ALA A 168 -0.59 -16.37 14.60
C ALA A 168 -1.68 -17.27 14.02
N ASP A 169 -1.72 -18.55 14.40
CA ASP A 169 -2.79 -19.49 14.01
C ASP A 169 -4.17 -19.02 14.49
N GLN A 170 -4.28 -18.62 15.76
CA GLN A 170 -5.52 -18.08 16.33
C GLN A 170 -5.95 -16.77 15.65
N MET A 171 -5.00 -15.92 15.27
CA MET A 171 -5.32 -14.69 14.55
C MET A 171 -5.80 -14.99 13.13
N LEU A 172 -5.21 -15.98 12.44
CA LEU A 172 -5.69 -16.44 11.13
C LEU A 172 -7.11 -17.01 11.18
N GLU A 173 -7.52 -17.66 12.29
CA GLU A 173 -8.91 -18.08 12.46
C GLU A 173 -9.88 -16.89 12.40
N PHE A 174 -9.54 -15.77 13.05
CA PHE A 174 -10.33 -14.53 12.95
C PHE A 174 -10.36 -13.98 11.51
N ILE A 175 -9.20 -13.97 10.83
CA ILE A 175 -9.08 -13.51 9.44
C ILE A 175 -10.01 -14.34 8.52
N ARG A 176 -9.92 -15.67 8.58
CA ARG A 176 -10.74 -16.58 7.76
C ARG A 176 -12.23 -16.44 8.07
N ALA A 177 -12.60 -16.38 9.35
CA ALA A 177 -13.98 -16.26 9.79
C ALA A 177 -14.67 -14.99 9.27
N ASN A 178 -13.90 -13.94 8.95
CA ASN A 178 -14.41 -12.66 8.46
C ASN A 178 -14.09 -12.42 6.98
N GLN A 179 -13.54 -13.41 6.26
CA GLN A 179 -13.19 -13.31 4.84
C GLN A 179 -12.25 -12.12 4.53
N ILE A 180 -11.32 -11.87 5.44
CA ILE A 180 -10.32 -10.82 5.34
C ILE A 180 -9.07 -11.43 4.69
N ILE A 181 -8.36 -10.67 3.85
CA ILE A 181 -7.05 -11.09 3.32
C ILE A 181 -5.94 -10.66 4.28
N ALA A 182 -4.86 -11.43 4.40
CA ALA A 182 -3.74 -11.10 5.29
C ALA A 182 -2.41 -10.97 4.53
N ARG A 183 -1.60 -9.98 4.93
CA ARG A 183 -0.19 -9.87 4.55
C ARG A 183 0.69 -10.56 5.59
N GLY A 184 1.64 -11.36 5.13
CA GLY A 184 2.67 -11.98 5.96
C GLY A 184 3.81 -11.01 6.18
N HIS A 185 3.96 -10.52 7.41
CA HIS A 185 4.97 -9.54 7.80
C HIS A 185 5.71 -10.02 9.06
N ASN A 186 6.99 -10.39 9.00
CA ASN A 186 7.83 -10.58 7.81
C ASN A 186 8.62 -11.89 7.98
N ILE A 187 9.25 -12.37 6.90
CA ILE A 187 10.12 -13.55 6.99
C ILE A 187 11.42 -13.17 7.71
N PHE A 188 12.10 -12.13 7.20
CA PHE A 188 13.30 -11.53 7.77
C PHE A 188 13.17 -10.02 7.88
N TRP A 189 13.84 -9.48 8.89
CA TRP A 189 14.07 -8.06 9.06
C TRP A 189 15.57 -7.83 9.14
N GLU A 190 16.09 -6.94 8.31
CA GLU A 190 17.53 -6.71 8.17
C GLU A 190 18.13 -5.91 9.33
N ASP A 191 17.35 -5.15 10.10
CA ASP A 191 17.85 -4.48 11.30
C ASP A 191 18.21 -5.54 12.38
N PRO A 192 19.49 -5.64 12.78
CA PRO A 192 19.94 -6.60 13.79
C PRO A 192 19.17 -6.51 15.12
N LYS A 193 18.61 -5.34 15.45
CA LYS A 193 17.83 -5.11 16.67
C LYS A 193 16.60 -6.01 16.74
N TYR A 194 15.99 -6.33 15.60
CA TYR A 194 14.80 -7.18 15.52
C TYR A 194 15.12 -8.62 15.11
N THR A 195 16.40 -8.99 15.05
CA THR A 195 16.82 -10.38 14.86
C THR A 195 16.82 -11.12 16.21
N PRO A 196 16.33 -12.39 16.29
CA PRO A 196 16.33 -13.14 17.53
C PRO A 196 17.71 -13.16 18.21
N PRO A 197 17.80 -13.07 19.55
CA PRO A 197 19.09 -13.03 20.25
C PRO A 197 20.04 -14.18 19.90
N TRP A 198 19.50 -15.39 19.71
CA TRP A 198 20.30 -16.58 19.37
C TRP A 198 20.83 -16.57 17.92
N VAL A 199 20.22 -15.80 17.01
CA VAL A 199 20.64 -15.67 15.60
C VAL A 199 21.72 -14.60 15.44
N ARG A 200 21.70 -13.52 16.24
CA ARG A 200 22.54 -12.32 16.05
C ARG A 200 24.04 -12.59 15.91
N ASN A 201 24.54 -13.63 16.59
CA ASN A 201 25.95 -14.00 16.61
C ASN A 201 26.29 -15.16 15.65
N LEU A 202 25.31 -15.74 14.96
CA LEU A 202 25.55 -16.79 13.98
C LEU A 202 26.20 -16.19 12.73
N THR A 203 27.03 -17.01 12.06
CA THR A 203 27.67 -16.69 10.78
C THR A 203 27.81 -17.97 9.95
N GLY A 204 28.18 -17.83 8.66
CA GLY A 204 28.52 -18.97 7.81
C GLY A 204 27.40 -20.02 7.74
N SER A 205 27.77 -21.31 7.89
CA SER A 205 26.85 -22.44 7.77
C SER A 205 25.75 -22.45 8.82
N ASP A 206 26.02 -21.96 10.03
CA ASP A 206 25.05 -22.01 11.13
C ASP A 206 23.94 -20.98 10.89
N LEU A 207 24.32 -19.76 10.47
CA LEU A 207 23.33 -18.75 10.09
C LEU A 207 22.55 -19.18 8.84
N LYS A 208 23.24 -19.76 7.84
CA LYS A 208 22.57 -20.28 6.64
C LYS A 208 21.51 -21.33 7.00
N SER A 209 21.87 -22.26 7.88
CA SER A 209 20.94 -23.32 8.34
C SER A 209 19.74 -22.74 9.10
N ALA A 210 19.96 -21.72 9.94
CA ALA A 210 18.89 -21.04 10.67
C ALA A 210 17.93 -20.30 9.72
N VAL A 211 18.48 -19.58 8.74
CA VAL A 211 17.71 -18.89 7.69
C VAL A 211 16.90 -19.89 6.85
N ASP A 212 17.54 -20.96 6.36
CA ASP A 212 16.87 -21.96 5.52
C ASP A 212 15.72 -22.64 6.28
N PHE A 213 15.94 -22.96 7.57
CA PHE A 213 14.91 -23.50 8.44
C PHE A 213 13.76 -22.51 8.67
N ARG A 214 14.07 -21.23 8.88
CA ARG A 214 13.07 -20.16 9.07
C ARG A 214 12.13 -20.05 7.87
N ILE A 215 12.66 -19.96 6.65
CA ILE A 215 11.86 -19.88 5.42
C ILE A 215 11.02 -21.15 5.29
N GLN A 216 11.64 -22.32 5.43
CA GLN A 216 10.94 -23.60 5.29
C GLN A 216 9.81 -23.75 6.29
N SER A 217 10.07 -23.50 7.57
CA SER A 217 9.09 -23.65 8.66
C SER A 217 7.89 -22.72 8.46
N LEU A 218 8.15 -21.45 8.19
CA LEU A 218 7.11 -20.43 8.09
C LEU A 218 6.23 -20.65 6.84
N LEU A 219 6.85 -20.79 5.67
CA LEU A 219 6.12 -20.87 4.40
C LEU A 219 5.50 -22.24 4.16
N SER A 220 6.08 -23.34 4.64
CA SER A 220 5.42 -24.64 4.53
C SER A 220 4.15 -24.71 5.38
N LYS A 221 4.12 -24.00 6.52
CA LYS A 221 2.95 -23.97 7.40
C LYS A 221 1.85 -23.04 6.88
N TYR A 222 2.22 -21.87 6.36
CA TYR A 222 1.29 -20.82 5.97
C TYR A 222 1.09 -20.66 4.47
N LYS A 223 1.44 -21.71 3.72
CA LYS A 223 1.20 -21.78 2.29
C LYS A 223 -0.27 -21.48 2.00
N ASP A 224 -0.52 -20.59 1.05
CA ASP A 224 -1.85 -20.16 0.59
C ASP A 224 -2.68 -19.35 1.63
N GLU A 225 -2.12 -19.02 2.80
CA GLU A 225 -2.83 -18.27 3.86
C GLU A 225 -2.62 -16.76 3.78
N PHE A 226 -1.39 -16.34 3.45
CA PHE A 226 -1.04 -14.94 3.26
C PHE A 226 -0.93 -14.65 1.77
N ILE A 227 -1.66 -13.65 1.29
CA ILE A 227 -1.63 -13.29 -0.13
C ILE A 227 -0.29 -12.67 -0.53
N HIS A 228 0.42 -12.07 0.43
CA HIS A 228 1.68 -11.37 0.26
C HIS A 228 2.69 -11.78 1.34
N TRP A 229 3.97 -11.75 1.02
CA TRP A 229 5.06 -11.87 2.00
C TRP A 229 6.06 -10.73 1.87
N ASP A 230 6.30 -10.02 2.98
CA ASP A 230 7.48 -9.19 3.14
C ASP A 230 8.66 -10.12 3.45
N VAL A 231 9.52 -10.38 2.45
CA VAL A 231 10.57 -11.40 2.55
C VAL A 231 11.77 -10.87 3.33
N SER A 232 12.34 -9.75 2.91
CA SER A 232 13.36 -9.03 3.67
C SER A 232 12.92 -7.58 3.86
N ASN A 233 12.66 -7.21 5.11
CA ASN A 233 12.24 -5.87 5.50
C ASN A 233 13.46 -4.96 5.68
N GLU A 234 13.39 -3.74 5.14
CA GLU A 234 14.36 -2.65 5.38
C GLU A 234 15.79 -2.93 4.89
N MET A 235 15.93 -3.64 3.76
CA MET A 235 17.21 -4.01 3.19
C MET A 235 17.95 -2.85 2.49
N LEU A 236 17.34 -1.68 2.34
CA LEU A 236 18.06 -0.48 1.88
C LEU A 236 18.85 0.19 3.01
N HIS A 237 18.41 0.01 4.26
CA HIS A 237 19.05 0.62 5.44
C HIS A 237 19.98 -0.33 6.16
N PHE A 238 19.68 -1.62 6.12
CA PHE A 238 20.39 -2.65 6.87
C PHE A 238 20.74 -3.85 5.98
N ASP A 239 21.84 -4.52 6.33
CA ASP A 239 22.45 -5.58 5.54
C ASP A 239 22.94 -6.73 6.43
N PHE A 240 22.19 -7.03 7.50
CA PHE A 240 22.62 -7.99 8.53
C PHE A 240 22.98 -9.35 7.93
N TYR A 241 22.14 -9.85 7.02
CA TYR A 241 22.32 -11.15 6.42
C TYR A 241 23.38 -11.12 5.31
N GLU A 242 23.36 -10.14 4.42
CA GLU A 242 24.35 -10.05 3.33
C GLU A 242 25.78 -9.88 3.84
N LYS A 243 25.99 -9.12 4.93
CA LYS A 243 27.30 -9.02 5.58
C LYS A 243 27.84 -10.35 6.13
N ARG A 244 26.96 -11.32 6.44
CA ARG A 244 27.33 -12.58 7.12
C ARG A 244 27.27 -13.81 6.22
N LEU A 245 26.42 -13.77 5.21
CA LEU A 245 26.19 -14.88 4.26
C LEU A 245 26.69 -14.57 2.85
N GLY A 246 27.05 -13.31 2.56
CA GLY A 246 27.49 -12.84 1.24
C GLY A 246 26.42 -12.03 0.51
N PRO A 247 26.80 -11.31 -0.56
CA PRO A 247 25.93 -10.37 -1.26
C PRO A 247 24.70 -11.00 -1.91
N ASP A 248 24.71 -12.31 -2.16
CA ASP A 248 23.57 -13.01 -2.77
C ASP A 248 22.58 -13.59 -1.72
N ALA A 249 22.77 -13.27 -0.43
CA ALA A 249 21.95 -13.83 0.64
C ALA A 249 20.47 -13.50 0.45
N THR A 250 20.14 -12.21 0.28
CA THR A 250 18.75 -11.78 0.12
C THR A 250 18.13 -12.33 -1.17
N LEU A 251 18.88 -12.41 -2.26
CA LEU A 251 18.43 -13.10 -3.48
C LEU A 251 17.98 -14.53 -3.18
N SER A 252 18.79 -15.29 -2.44
CA SER A 252 18.46 -16.67 -2.06
C SER A 252 17.23 -16.79 -1.17
N PHE A 253 16.88 -15.74 -0.41
CA PHE A 253 15.68 -15.72 0.44
C PHE A 253 14.43 -15.67 -0.43
N TYR A 254 14.42 -14.79 -1.43
CA TYR A 254 13.30 -14.68 -2.36
C TYR A 254 13.15 -15.92 -3.24
N GLU A 255 14.25 -16.50 -3.74
CA GLU A 255 14.20 -17.76 -4.49
C GLU A 255 13.60 -18.90 -3.64
N SER A 256 14.03 -18.99 -2.38
CA SER A 256 13.51 -19.99 -1.44
C SER A 256 12.05 -19.72 -1.10
N ALA A 257 11.66 -18.46 -0.92
CA ALA A 257 10.30 -18.08 -0.61
C ALA A 257 9.33 -18.47 -1.75
N HIS A 258 9.69 -18.10 -2.98
CA HIS A 258 8.92 -18.46 -4.18
C HIS A 258 8.80 -19.98 -4.37
N LYS A 259 9.85 -20.73 -4.01
CA LYS A 259 9.82 -22.20 -4.07
C LYS A 259 8.82 -22.83 -3.09
N TYR A 260 8.71 -22.31 -1.88
CA TYR A 260 7.82 -22.88 -0.86
C TYR A 260 6.37 -22.40 -1.01
N ASP A 261 6.17 -21.14 -1.41
CA ASP A 261 4.87 -20.55 -1.68
C ASP A 261 4.88 -19.83 -3.04
N PRO A 262 4.66 -20.55 -4.15
CA PRO A 262 4.72 -19.96 -5.50
C PRO A 262 3.50 -19.10 -5.85
N LEU A 263 2.46 -19.08 -5.01
CA LEU A 263 1.24 -18.30 -5.25
C LEU A 263 1.24 -16.97 -4.49
N ALA A 264 2.03 -16.84 -3.42
CA ALA A 264 2.17 -15.59 -2.71
C ALA A 264 2.97 -14.55 -3.51
N THR A 265 2.47 -13.33 -3.55
CA THR A 265 3.20 -12.19 -4.10
C THR A 265 4.33 -11.81 -3.14
N LEU A 266 5.57 -11.78 -3.62
CA LEU A 266 6.72 -11.41 -2.80
C LEU A 266 6.99 -9.90 -2.88
N PHE A 267 7.15 -9.26 -1.72
CA PHE A 267 7.36 -7.83 -1.58
C PHE A 267 8.79 -7.51 -1.13
N MET A 268 9.30 -6.39 -1.67
CA MET A 268 10.32 -5.58 -1.02
C MET A 268 9.59 -4.47 -0.25
N ASN A 269 9.84 -4.35 1.05
CA ASN A 269 9.14 -3.42 1.95
C ASN A 269 10.16 -2.52 2.65
N GLU A 270 10.02 -1.21 2.45
CA GLU A 270 10.98 -0.21 2.93
C GLU A 270 10.29 1.06 3.43
N PHE A 271 10.83 1.65 4.49
CA PHE A 271 10.50 3.01 4.92
C PHE A 271 11.31 4.07 4.19
N ASN A 272 10.86 5.32 4.36
CA ASN A 272 11.46 6.54 3.82
C ASN A 272 11.50 6.65 2.29
N VAL A 273 10.98 5.68 1.53
CA VAL A 273 10.92 5.75 0.07
C VAL A 273 9.87 6.75 -0.39
N VAL A 274 8.70 6.74 0.23
CA VAL A 274 7.52 7.56 -0.18
C VAL A 274 7.35 8.78 0.71
N GLU A 275 7.88 8.72 1.92
CA GLU A 275 7.71 9.67 3.01
C GLU A 275 8.60 10.88 2.85
N THR A 276 9.80 10.68 2.30
CA THR A 276 10.83 11.70 2.18
C THR A 276 11.73 11.40 1.00
N CYS A 277 12.46 12.41 0.53
CA CYS A 277 13.57 12.21 -0.39
C CYS A 277 14.91 12.69 0.19
N SER A 278 14.92 13.04 1.48
CA SER A 278 16.12 13.46 2.20
C SER A 278 16.97 12.26 2.64
N ASP A 279 16.36 11.08 2.77
CA ASP A 279 17.07 9.84 3.08
C ASP A 279 17.74 9.29 1.81
N VAL A 280 19.08 9.38 1.76
CA VAL A 280 19.87 8.96 0.61
C VAL A 280 19.95 7.43 0.45
N ASN A 281 19.77 6.68 1.55
CA ASN A 281 19.82 5.22 1.50
C ASN A 281 18.55 4.65 0.85
N SER A 282 17.42 5.31 1.04
CA SER A 282 16.10 4.82 0.61
C SER A 282 15.42 5.71 -0.43
N THR A 283 16.20 6.31 -1.34
CA THR A 283 15.57 7.04 -2.45
C THR A 283 14.78 6.11 -3.36
N VAL A 284 13.78 6.65 -4.06
CA VAL A 284 13.02 5.90 -5.08
C VAL A 284 13.92 5.25 -6.14
N ASP A 285 15.04 5.88 -6.51
CA ASP A 285 16.01 5.31 -7.45
C ASP A 285 16.83 4.18 -6.83
N THR A 286 17.18 4.28 -5.54
CA THR A 286 17.86 3.20 -4.83
C THR A 286 16.96 1.98 -4.74
N PHE A 287 15.69 2.18 -4.39
CA PHE A 287 14.67 1.13 -4.38
C PHE A 287 14.53 0.46 -5.75
N ILE A 288 14.36 1.25 -6.82
CA ILE A 288 14.28 0.73 -8.21
C ILE A 288 15.56 -0.02 -8.58
N SER A 289 16.73 0.49 -8.20
CA SER A 289 18.01 -0.16 -8.51
C SER A 289 18.12 -1.53 -7.84
N ARG A 290 17.68 -1.64 -6.59
CA ARG A 290 17.65 -2.91 -5.85
C ARG A 290 16.66 -3.91 -6.45
N LEU A 291 15.47 -3.46 -6.87
CA LEU A 291 14.53 -4.32 -7.61
C LEU A 291 15.15 -4.85 -8.92
N ILE A 292 15.85 -4.00 -9.67
CA ILE A 292 16.51 -4.40 -10.92
C ILE A 292 17.64 -5.39 -10.66
N GLU A 293 18.40 -5.21 -9.58
CA GLU A 293 19.46 -6.13 -9.16
C GLU A 293 18.89 -7.53 -8.88
N LEU A 294 17.86 -7.63 -8.04
CA LEU A 294 17.22 -8.91 -7.70
C LEU A 294 16.60 -9.57 -8.94
N LYS A 295 16.02 -8.78 -9.85
CA LYS A 295 15.53 -9.26 -11.14
C LYS A 295 16.62 -9.84 -12.03
N LYS A 296 17.81 -9.26 -12.04
CA LYS A 296 18.96 -9.83 -12.78
C LYS A 296 19.45 -11.14 -12.17
N GLY A 297 19.29 -11.30 -10.85
CA GLY A 297 19.54 -12.55 -10.13
C GLY A 297 18.50 -13.65 -10.38
N GLY A 298 17.39 -13.36 -11.06
CA GLY A 298 16.35 -14.33 -11.40
C GLY A 298 15.09 -14.25 -10.53
N VAL A 299 15.04 -13.33 -9.56
CA VAL A 299 13.87 -13.10 -8.70
C VAL A 299 13.01 -11.98 -9.28
N PHE A 300 11.77 -12.30 -9.59
CA PHE A 300 10.79 -11.31 -9.99
C PHE A 300 10.03 -10.85 -8.75
N MET A 301 10.14 -9.57 -8.41
CA MET A 301 9.27 -8.99 -7.39
C MET A 301 7.90 -8.77 -8.00
N ASP A 302 6.90 -9.33 -7.33
CA ASP A 302 5.51 -9.21 -7.75
C ASP A 302 4.80 -8.06 -7.01
N GLY A 303 5.45 -7.43 -6.01
CA GLY A 303 4.90 -6.29 -5.27
C GLY A 303 5.95 -5.30 -4.76
N ILE A 304 5.54 -4.02 -4.68
CA ILE A 304 6.30 -2.91 -4.08
C ILE A 304 5.62 -2.52 -2.76
N GLY A 305 6.35 -2.60 -1.64
CA GLY A 305 5.89 -2.19 -0.32
C GLY A 305 6.54 -0.88 0.11
N LEU A 306 5.73 0.11 0.43
CA LEU A 306 6.16 1.41 0.94
C LEU A 306 5.52 1.58 2.31
N GLU A 307 6.32 1.56 3.38
CA GLU A 307 5.79 1.53 4.75
C GLU A 307 4.85 2.70 5.01
N GLY A 308 5.29 3.94 4.76
CA GLY A 308 4.43 5.11 4.90
C GLY A 308 4.34 5.61 6.33
N HIS A 309 5.45 5.59 7.07
CA HIS A 309 5.57 6.19 8.40
C HIS A 309 5.78 7.71 8.30
N PHE A 310 4.68 8.45 8.11
CA PHE A 310 4.78 9.90 7.87
C PHE A 310 4.86 10.69 9.18
N THR A 311 5.60 11.80 9.17
CA THR A 311 5.39 12.89 10.15
C THR A 311 4.48 13.95 9.55
N VAL A 312 5.02 14.81 8.69
CA VAL A 312 4.24 15.72 7.84
C VAL A 312 4.35 15.20 6.40
N PRO A 313 3.26 14.75 5.77
CA PRO A 313 3.31 14.24 4.42
C PRO A 313 3.49 15.37 3.40
N ASN A 314 4.14 15.06 2.28
CA ASN A 314 4.23 15.91 1.11
C ASN A 314 3.53 15.21 -0.08
N PRO A 315 2.21 15.43 -0.28
CA PRO A 315 1.46 14.73 -1.33
C PRO A 315 2.01 14.92 -2.75
N PRO A 316 2.50 16.11 -3.17
CA PRO A 316 3.19 16.26 -4.44
C PRO A 316 4.45 15.38 -4.60
N LEU A 317 5.27 15.26 -3.56
CA LEU A 317 6.43 14.37 -3.56
C LEU A 317 5.99 12.89 -3.65
N MET A 318 5.02 12.50 -2.82
CA MET A 318 4.42 11.17 -2.83
C MET A 318 3.89 10.80 -4.23
N ARG A 319 3.16 11.71 -4.90
CA ARG A 319 2.72 11.52 -6.29
C ARG A 319 3.89 11.28 -7.24
N GLY A 320 4.95 12.09 -7.13
CA GLY A 320 6.14 11.96 -7.97
C GLY A 320 6.83 10.60 -7.82
N ILE A 321 6.93 10.09 -6.59
CA ILE A 321 7.51 8.79 -6.27
C ILE A 321 6.63 7.65 -6.79
N LEU A 322 5.32 7.70 -6.52
CA LEU A 322 4.38 6.69 -6.99
C LEU A 322 4.32 6.62 -8.53
N ASP A 323 4.31 7.77 -9.22
CA ASP A 323 4.33 7.81 -10.69
C ASP A 323 5.61 7.20 -11.26
N LYS A 324 6.74 7.39 -10.57
CA LYS A 324 8.02 6.81 -10.98
C LYS A 324 8.05 5.30 -10.78
N LEU A 325 7.60 4.80 -9.63
CA LEU A 325 7.49 3.37 -9.35
C LEU A 325 6.48 2.69 -10.28
N ALA A 326 5.39 3.38 -10.63
CA ALA A 326 4.37 2.88 -11.56
C ALA A 326 4.92 2.55 -12.95
N THR A 327 6.03 3.15 -13.37
CA THR A 327 6.69 2.82 -14.65
C THR A 327 7.22 1.40 -14.70
N LEU A 328 7.38 0.73 -13.54
CA LEU A 328 7.79 -0.67 -13.46
C LEU A 328 6.67 -1.65 -13.80
N GLY A 329 5.40 -1.22 -13.75
CA GLY A 329 4.24 -2.09 -13.96
C GLY A 329 4.00 -3.11 -12.85
N ILE A 330 4.63 -2.92 -11.68
CA ILE A 330 4.49 -3.76 -10.49
C ILE A 330 3.46 -3.09 -9.55
N PRO A 331 2.53 -3.82 -8.91
CA PRO A 331 1.56 -3.24 -7.99
C PRO A 331 2.24 -2.65 -6.76
N ILE A 332 1.79 -1.44 -6.37
CA ILE A 332 2.32 -0.71 -5.21
C ILE A 332 1.36 -0.84 -4.04
N TRP A 333 1.88 -1.06 -2.84
CA TRP A 333 1.12 -1.02 -1.60
C TRP A 333 1.72 0.00 -0.65
N LEU A 334 0.85 0.76 0.01
CA LEU A 334 1.23 1.44 1.24
C LEU A 334 1.00 0.45 2.38
N THR A 335 2.05 0.03 3.07
CA THR A 335 2.03 -1.21 3.87
C THR A 335 1.89 -0.98 5.37
N GLU A 336 2.24 0.20 5.88
CA GLU A 336 2.35 0.50 7.31
C GLU A 336 1.97 1.97 7.62
N VAL A 337 0.93 2.50 6.95
CA VAL A 337 0.60 3.93 7.02
C VAL A 337 0.21 4.33 8.44
N ASP A 338 0.99 5.23 9.01
CA ASP A 338 0.66 5.97 10.22
C ASP A 338 1.20 7.40 10.18
N ILE A 339 0.72 8.22 11.11
CA ILE A 339 1.22 9.58 11.31
C ILE A 339 1.88 9.65 12.68
N SER A 340 3.09 10.19 12.74
CA SER A 340 3.92 10.30 13.95
C SER A 340 3.13 10.75 15.18
N LYS A 341 3.35 10.06 16.31
CA LYS A 341 2.77 10.41 17.62
C LYS A 341 3.24 11.74 18.19
N THR A 342 4.24 12.38 17.57
CA THR A 342 4.71 13.71 17.98
C THR A 342 3.71 14.81 17.63
N LEU A 343 2.74 14.52 16.76
CA LEU A 343 1.68 15.43 16.37
C LEU A 343 0.42 15.19 17.21
N ASP A 344 -0.38 16.24 17.39
CA ASP A 344 -1.68 16.10 18.03
C ASP A 344 -2.66 15.30 17.15
N LYS A 345 -3.72 14.77 17.77
CA LYS A 345 -4.70 13.89 17.11
C LYS A 345 -5.41 14.57 15.92
N THR A 346 -5.59 15.89 15.95
CA THR A 346 -6.23 16.63 14.85
C THR A 346 -5.29 16.72 13.66
N SER A 347 -4.02 17.06 13.91
CA SER A 347 -2.97 17.06 12.88
C SER A 347 -2.78 15.67 12.27
N GLN A 348 -2.75 14.62 13.10
CA GLN A 348 -2.71 13.24 12.62
C GLN A 348 -3.88 12.93 11.67
N ALA A 349 -5.10 13.33 12.02
CA ALA A 349 -6.28 13.10 11.17
C ALA A 349 -6.18 13.83 9.82
N ILE A 350 -5.75 15.09 9.82
CA ILE A 350 -5.60 15.89 8.59
C ILE A 350 -4.58 15.24 7.66
N TYR A 351 -3.41 14.88 8.18
CA TYR A 351 -2.34 14.27 7.38
C TYR A 351 -2.67 12.85 6.93
N LEU A 352 -3.33 12.05 7.77
CA LEU A 352 -3.82 10.74 7.39
C LEU A 352 -4.75 10.84 6.18
N GLU A 353 -5.69 11.78 6.18
CA GLU A 353 -6.60 11.97 5.05
C GLU A 353 -5.86 12.35 3.76
N GLN A 354 -4.79 13.16 3.86
CA GLN A 354 -3.97 13.51 2.71
C GLN A 354 -3.28 12.27 2.11
N VAL A 355 -2.60 11.49 2.93
CA VAL A 355 -1.89 10.26 2.51
C VAL A 355 -2.87 9.24 1.92
N LEU A 356 -3.99 8.99 2.60
CA LEU A 356 -4.98 8.00 2.18
C LEU A 356 -5.62 8.35 0.82
N ARG A 357 -5.98 9.62 0.61
CA ARG A 357 -6.52 10.07 -0.69
C ARG A 357 -5.47 10.03 -1.79
N GLU A 358 -4.23 10.38 -1.47
CA GLU A 358 -3.12 10.33 -2.43
C GLU A 358 -2.86 8.89 -2.90
N GLY A 359 -2.73 7.95 -1.97
CA GLY A 359 -2.57 6.53 -2.26
C GLY A 359 -3.78 5.95 -3.02
N PHE A 360 -4.99 6.16 -2.51
CA PHE A 360 -6.20 5.57 -3.12
C PHE A 360 -6.47 6.08 -4.54
N SER A 361 -6.18 7.35 -4.82
CA SER A 361 -6.36 7.94 -6.15
C SER A 361 -5.30 7.53 -7.16
N HIS A 362 -4.14 7.03 -6.73
CA HIS A 362 -3.08 6.62 -7.62
C HIS A 362 -3.38 5.26 -8.28
N PRO A 363 -3.41 5.15 -9.62
CA PRO A 363 -3.90 3.94 -10.31
C PRO A 363 -3.05 2.69 -10.07
N SER A 364 -1.74 2.84 -9.85
CA SER A 364 -0.83 1.72 -9.56
C SER A 364 -0.72 1.36 -8.09
N VAL A 365 -1.46 2.05 -7.20
CA VAL A 365 -1.58 1.62 -5.81
C VAL A 365 -2.70 0.59 -5.75
N ASN A 366 -2.40 -0.59 -5.24
CA ASN A 366 -3.29 -1.75 -5.22
C ASN A 366 -3.77 -2.10 -3.82
N GLY A 367 -3.26 -1.47 -2.77
CA GLY A 367 -3.76 -1.63 -1.42
C GLY A 367 -3.14 -0.65 -0.44
N ILE A 368 -3.83 -0.43 0.67
CA ILE A 368 -3.36 0.40 1.78
C ILE A 368 -3.60 -0.33 3.09
N MET A 369 -2.55 -0.39 3.92
CA MET A 369 -2.56 -0.96 5.26
C MET A 369 -2.18 0.14 6.25
N LEU A 370 -2.99 0.33 7.28
CA LEU A 370 -2.73 1.27 8.37
C LEU A 370 -1.94 0.60 9.50
N TRP A 371 -0.91 1.23 10.05
CA TRP A 371 -0.14 0.67 11.17
C TRP A 371 -0.68 1.10 12.54
N THR A 372 -1.92 0.69 12.81
CA THR A 372 -2.72 1.19 13.94
C THR A 372 -3.23 0.08 14.86
N ALA A 373 -2.43 -0.97 15.04
CA ALA A 373 -2.76 -2.08 15.94
C ALA A 373 -3.05 -1.57 17.36
N LEU A 374 -4.18 -2.00 17.93
CA LEU A 374 -4.61 -1.60 19.26
C LEU A 374 -3.95 -2.49 20.33
N HIS A 375 -3.16 -1.90 21.21
CA HIS A 375 -2.56 -2.55 22.39
C HIS A 375 -3.23 -2.10 23.68
N PRO A 376 -2.99 -2.78 24.82
CA PRO A 376 -3.58 -2.37 26.10
C PRO A 376 -3.22 -0.93 26.51
N ASN A 377 -2.05 -0.45 26.07
CA ASN A 377 -1.51 0.87 26.43
C ASN A 377 -1.57 1.89 25.28
N GLY A 378 -2.37 1.63 24.24
CA GLY A 378 -2.49 2.51 23.06
C GLY A 378 -1.93 1.85 21.79
N CYS A 379 -1.34 2.62 20.90
CA CYS A 379 -0.83 2.15 19.61
C CYS A 379 0.59 2.67 19.39
N TYR A 380 1.25 2.21 18.33
CA TYR A 380 2.64 2.57 18.04
C TYR A 380 2.83 4.08 17.79
N GLN A 381 2.28 4.61 16.68
CA GLN A 381 2.32 6.04 16.35
C GLN A 381 0.93 6.69 16.41
N MET A 382 -0.08 5.98 15.92
CA MET A 382 -1.42 6.54 15.72
C MET A 382 -2.47 5.50 16.09
N CYS A 383 -3.50 5.92 16.81
CA CYS A 383 -4.66 5.11 17.11
C CYS A 383 -5.89 5.59 16.34
N LEU A 384 -6.70 4.65 15.86
CA LEU A 384 -8.02 4.97 15.30
C LEU A 384 -9.09 5.11 16.37
N THR A 385 -8.92 4.43 17.52
CA THR A 385 -9.84 4.48 18.66
C THR A 385 -9.10 4.60 19.97
N ASP A 386 -9.83 4.96 21.03
CA ASP A 386 -9.38 4.66 22.39
C ASP A 386 -9.57 3.16 22.74
N ASN A 387 -9.23 2.78 23.97
CA ASN A 387 -9.38 1.41 24.46
C ASN A 387 -10.84 0.96 24.65
N ASN A 388 -11.80 1.89 24.61
CA ASN A 388 -13.23 1.60 24.65
C ASN A 388 -13.83 1.51 23.24
N LEU A 389 -12.98 1.53 22.20
CA LEU A 389 -13.37 1.53 20.79
C LEU A 389 -14.19 2.77 20.38
N GLN A 390 -14.05 3.88 21.11
CA GLN A 390 -14.55 5.18 20.66
C GLN A 390 -13.57 5.78 19.66
N ASN A 391 -14.09 6.27 18.54
CA ASN A 391 -13.25 6.86 17.51
C ASN A 391 -12.43 8.04 18.05
N LEU A 392 -11.17 8.07 17.64
CA LEU A 392 -10.35 9.27 17.66
C LEU A 392 -10.48 9.98 16.30
N PRO A 393 -10.01 11.24 16.15
CA PRO A 393 -10.11 11.97 14.88
C PRO A 393 -9.59 11.21 13.65
N ALA A 394 -8.52 10.41 13.79
CA ALA A 394 -8.02 9.55 12.72
C ALA A 394 -9.02 8.43 12.35
N GLY A 395 -9.73 7.85 13.33
CA GLY A 395 -10.80 6.89 13.10
C GLY A 395 -12.00 7.50 12.37
N ASP A 396 -12.35 8.75 12.68
CA ASP A 396 -13.41 9.48 11.98
C ASP A 396 -13.05 9.75 10.50
N VAL A 397 -11.79 10.03 10.22
CA VAL A 397 -11.27 10.13 8.85
C VAL A 397 -11.44 8.81 8.10
N VAL A 398 -11.05 7.69 8.72
CA VAL A 398 -11.21 6.37 8.11
C VAL A 398 -12.68 6.05 7.84
N ASP A 399 -13.57 6.27 8.81
CA ASP A 399 -15.00 6.01 8.65
C ASP A 399 -15.63 6.91 7.57
N LYS A 400 -15.17 8.16 7.44
CA LYS A 400 -15.57 9.08 6.37
C LYS A 400 -15.13 8.56 5.01
N LEU A 401 -13.86 8.18 4.85
CA LEU A 401 -13.32 7.72 3.57
C LEU A 401 -13.93 6.38 3.14
N LEU A 402 -14.17 5.45 4.07
CA LEU A 402 -14.86 4.19 3.78
C LEU A 402 -16.30 4.41 3.26
N LYS A 403 -16.98 5.46 3.73
CA LYS A 403 -18.30 5.85 3.22
C LYS A 403 -18.24 6.51 1.85
N GLU A 404 -17.15 7.23 1.56
CA GLU A 404 -16.91 7.85 0.26
C GLU A 404 -16.47 6.84 -0.80
N TRP A 405 -15.66 5.85 -0.42
CA TRP A 405 -15.09 4.81 -1.27
C TRP A 405 -15.99 3.57 -1.33
N GLN A 406 -17.25 3.79 -1.68
CA GLN A 406 -18.23 2.75 -1.94
C GLN A 406 -19.34 3.28 -2.83
N THR A 407 -19.99 2.37 -3.54
CA THR A 407 -21.25 2.67 -4.21
C THR A 407 -22.36 2.54 -3.19
N LEU A 408 -22.98 3.67 -2.87
CA LEU A 408 -24.20 3.71 -2.07
C LEU A 408 -25.31 2.96 -2.80
N GLU A 409 -26.30 2.47 -2.05
CA GLU A 409 -27.47 1.83 -2.63
C GLU A 409 -28.09 2.73 -3.70
N LEU A 410 -28.28 2.16 -4.90
CA LEU A 410 -28.87 2.86 -6.03
C LEU A 410 -30.22 2.25 -6.34
N GLU A 411 -31.22 3.11 -6.47
CA GLU A 411 -32.53 2.75 -6.99
C GLU A 411 -32.74 3.41 -8.36
N GLY A 412 -33.24 2.63 -9.29
CA GLY A 412 -33.44 3.04 -10.67
C GLY A 412 -34.65 2.39 -11.31
N VAL A 413 -35.02 2.90 -12.47
CA VAL A 413 -36.05 2.31 -13.32
C VAL A 413 -35.45 2.14 -14.71
N SER A 414 -35.71 0.98 -15.32
CA SER A 414 -35.29 0.72 -16.70
C SER A 414 -35.99 1.65 -17.70
N ASP A 415 -35.19 2.21 -18.61
CA ASP A 415 -35.62 3.11 -19.66
C ASP A 415 -36.39 2.40 -20.80
N ASN A 416 -36.69 3.14 -21.87
CA ASN A 416 -37.35 2.63 -23.07
C ASN A 416 -36.53 1.56 -23.85
N HIS A 417 -35.26 1.37 -23.51
CA HIS A 417 -34.41 0.29 -24.01
C HIS A 417 -34.28 -0.86 -23.00
N GLY A 418 -35.10 -0.85 -21.93
CA GLY A 418 -35.04 -1.81 -20.84
C GLY A 418 -33.72 -1.76 -20.07
N SER A 419 -33.10 -0.58 -19.98
CA SER A 419 -31.75 -0.42 -19.45
C SER A 419 -31.69 0.58 -18.30
N TYR A 420 -30.75 0.39 -17.39
CA TYR A 420 -30.38 1.36 -16.35
C TYR A 420 -28.87 1.41 -16.21
N SER A 421 -28.29 2.60 -16.31
CA SER A 421 -26.84 2.80 -16.27
C SER A 421 -26.40 3.58 -15.05
N PHE A 422 -25.25 3.22 -14.50
CA PHE A 422 -24.65 3.89 -13.35
C PHE A 422 -23.11 3.76 -13.38
N TYR A 423 -22.43 4.50 -12.52
CA TYR A 423 -21.00 4.35 -12.27
C TYR A 423 -20.77 3.75 -10.89
N GLY A 424 -20.22 2.54 -10.83
CA GLY A 424 -19.98 1.81 -9.60
C GLY A 424 -18.49 1.77 -9.22
N PHE A 425 -18.17 1.75 -7.93
CA PHE A 425 -16.83 1.36 -7.46
C PHE A 425 -16.56 -0.12 -7.75
N LEU A 426 -15.30 -0.50 -7.98
CA LEU A 426 -14.95 -1.89 -8.21
C LEU A 426 -15.30 -2.78 -7.00
N GLY A 427 -15.78 -3.99 -7.28
CA GLY A 427 -16.19 -4.96 -6.27
C GLY A 427 -17.39 -5.81 -6.69
N GLU A 428 -18.01 -6.47 -5.71
CA GLU A 428 -19.15 -7.35 -5.94
C GLU A 428 -20.46 -6.62 -5.69
N TYR A 429 -21.46 -6.93 -6.53
CA TYR A 429 -22.77 -6.30 -6.51
C TYR A 429 -23.88 -7.33 -6.46
N LYS A 430 -24.95 -6.96 -5.76
CA LYS A 430 -26.25 -7.63 -5.80
C LYS A 430 -27.25 -6.70 -6.47
N VAL A 431 -28.00 -7.24 -7.42
CA VAL A 431 -29.04 -6.52 -8.16
C VAL A 431 -30.38 -7.21 -7.93
N ASN A 432 -31.37 -6.46 -7.47
CA ASN A 432 -32.75 -6.90 -7.38
C ASN A 432 -33.58 -6.16 -8.42
N VAL A 433 -34.24 -6.90 -9.30
CA VAL A 433 -35.12 -6.34 -10.34
C VAL A 433 -36.54 -6.78 -10.05
N LYS A 434 -37.47 -5.82 -10.08
CA LYS A 434 -38.90 -6.05 -9.94
C LYS A 434 -39.65 -5.47 -11.12
N TYR A 435 -40.56 -6.26 -11.68
CA TYR A 435 -41.48 -5.83 -12.73
C TYR A 435 -42.82 -6.53 -12.55
N GLN A 436 -43.89 -5.75 -12.39
CA GLN A 436 -45.22 -6.27 -12.07
C GLN A 436 -45.16 -7.21 -10.84
N ASN A 437 -45.58 -8.47 -10.99
CA ASN A 437 -45.59 -9.48 -9.92
C ASN A 437 -44.34 -10.37 -9.89
N ARG A 438 -43.31 -10.07 -10.68
CA ARG A 438 -42.06 -10.84 -10.74
C ARG A 438 -40.91 -10.07 -10.11
N ALA A 439 -40.04 -10.80 -9.43
CA ALA A 439 -38.82 -10.28 -8.84
C ALA A 439 -37.68 -11.30 -9.01
N VAL A 440 -36.51 -10.84 -9.44
CA VAL A 440 -35.30 -11.65 -9.57
C VAL A 440 -34.16 -10.94 -8.85
N THR A 441 -33.32 -11.72 -8.17
CA THR A 441 -32.08 -11.25 -7.57
C THR A 441 -30.91 -11.95 -8.25
N SER A 442 -29.88 -11.20 -8.62
CA SER A 442 -28.65 -11.75 -9.20
C SER A 442 -27.44 -11.00 -8.66
N THR A 443 -26.25 -11.55 -8.88
CA THR A 443 -24.97 -10.95 -8.44
C THR A 443 -24.01 -10.84 -9.61
N PHE A 444 -23.16 -9.82 -9.60
CA PHE A 444 -22.09 -9.68 -10.58
C PHE A 444 -20.86 -8.98 -9.99
N SER A 445 -19.70 -9.32 -10.54
CA SER A 445 -18.42 -8.70 -10.20
C SER A 445 -18.12 -7.53 -11.15
N LEU A 446 -17.69 -6.41 -10.59
CA LEU A 446 -17.22 -5.23 -11.30
C LEU A 446 -15.71 -5.09 -11.13
N SER A 447 -14.96 -5.62 -12.11
CA SER A 447 -13.51 -5.49 -12.19
C SER A 447 -13.08 -4.30 -13.06
N GLN A 448 -11.81 -3.92 -12.93
CA GLN A 448 -11.20 -2.83 -13.70
C GLN A 448 -11.40 -3.01 -15.22
N GLY A 449 -11.68 -1.91 -15.92
CA GLY A 449 -11.80 -1.89 -17.38
C GLY A 449 -12.31 -0.54 -17.89
N GLU A 450 -11.89 -0.17 -19.11
CA GLU A 450 -12.30 1.10 -19.74
C GLU A 450 -13.71 1.02 -20.33
N GLU A 451 -14.13 -0.16 -20.80
CA GLU A 451 -15.44 -0.35 -21.42
C GLU A 451 -16.56 -0.49 -20.39
N THR A 452 -17.76 -0.05 -20.76
CA THR A 452 -18.96 -0.23 -19.94
C THR A 452 -19.22 -1.72 -19.69
N LYS A 453 -19.39 -2.11 -18.43
CA LYS A 453 -19.79 -3.47 -18.06
C LYS A 453 -21.28 -3.63 -18.34
N HIS A 454 -21.63 -4.52 -19.26
CA HIS A 454 -23.01 -4.90 -19.50
C HIS A 454 -23.39 -6.11 -18.64
N PHE A 455 -24.53 -6.01 -17.95
CA PHE A 455 -25.09 -7.09 -17.14
C PHE A 455 -26.54 -7.31 -17.53
N SER A 456 -26.94 -8.54 -17.86
CA SER A 456 -28.30 -8.84 -18.33
C SER A 456 -29.05 -9.67 -17.29
N ILE A 457 -30.30 -9.29 -17.02
CA ILE A 457 -31.19 -9.96 -16.08
C ILE A 457 -32.49 -10.27 -16.82
N GLN A 458 -32.90 -11.53 -16.73
CA GLN A 458 -34.15 -12.02 -17.30
C GLN A 458 -35.17 -12.23 -16.19
N LEU A 459 -36.40 -11.75 -16.40
CA LEU A 459 -37.57 -11.85 -15.51
C LEU A 459 -38.61 -12.84 -16.01
#